data_AF-A0A527YNP1-F1
#
_entry.id   AF-A0A527YNP1-F1
#
_cell.length_a   1.000
_cell.length_b   1.000
_cell.length_c   1.000
_cell.angle_alpha   90.00
_cell.angle_beta   90.00
_cell.angle_gamma   90.00
#
_symmetry.space_group_name_H-M   'P 1'
#
loop_
_entity.id
_entity.type
_entity.pdbx_description
1 polymer ?
#
loop_
_entity_poly.entity_id
_entity_poly.type
_entity_poly.pdbx_seq_one_letter_code
_entity_poly.pdbx_strand_id
1 'polypeptide(L)'
;LAGQMPQTVDPDQADSIVERIAAEKRISPPGHPSYRFDPATDLVLDRKTPLPGHANGMAFSAYDADDRLLLKRIYYSIGGGFVVSEEELQ
;
A
#
# COMPACT_ATOMS: atom_id res chain seq x y z
N LEU A 1 -1.39 -0.93 5.23
CA LEU A 1 -2.75 -1.15 4.69
C LEU A 1 -3.67 -1.90 5.64
N ALA A 2 -3.28 -3.09 6.13
CA ALA A 2 -4.09 -3.88 7.08
C ALA A 2 -4.02 -3.40 8.55
N GLY A 3 -3.61 -2.14 8.80
CA GLY A 3 -3.43 -1.59 10.14
C GLY A 3 -2.22 -2.10 10.95
N GLN A 4 -1.33 -2.89 10.33
CA GLN A 4 -0.12 -3.40 10.99
C GLN A 4 0.99 -2.35 11.04
N MET A 5 1.77 -2.36 12.12
CA MET A 5 2.94 -1.51 12.31
C MET A 5 4.21 -2.38 12.28
N PRO A 6 5.27 -2.01 11.54
CA PRO A 6 6.48 -2.84 11.43
C PRO A 6 7.14 -3.17 12.77
N GLN A 7 6.99 -2.29 13.78
CA GLN A 7 7.61 -2.44 15.09
C GLN A 7 6.87 -3.43 16.01
N THR A 8 5.59 -3.69 15.75
CA THR A 8 4.71 -4.45 16.67
C THR A 8 4.01 -5.62 16.01
N VAL A 9 4.10 -5.75 14.68
CA VAL A 9 3.54 -6.90 13.98
C VAL A 9 4.31 -8.16 14.39
N ASP A 10 3.57 -9.21 14.69
CA ASP A 10 4.14 -10.54 14.88
C ASP A 10 4.55 -11.10 13.49
N PRO A 11 5.86 -11.35 13.25
CA PRO A 11 6.32 -11.88 11.96
C PRO A 11 5.64 -13.20 11.59
N ASP A 12 5.30 -14.03 12.57
CA ASP A 12 4.66 -15.33 12.33
C ASP A 12 3.21 -15.18 11.83
N GLN A 13 2.61 -14.00 12.00
CA GLN A 13 1.25 -13.68 11.52
C GLN A 13 1.23 -12.98 10.16
N ALA A 14 2.39 -12.61 9.60
CA ALA A 14 2.43 -11.86 8.35
C ALA A 14 1.77 -12.64 7.20
N ASP A 15 2.11 -13.92 7.06
CA ASP A 15 1.58 -14.78 6.01
C ASP A 15 0.07 -15.01 6.16
N SER A 16 -0.41 -15.27 7.38
CA SER A 16 -1.84 -15.48 7.64
C SER A 16 -2.68 -14.23 7.33
N ILE A 17 -2.14 -13.03 7.59
CA ILE A 17 -2.77 -11.77 7.23
C ILE A 17 -2.88 -11.63 5.71
N VAL A 18 -1.82 -11.94 4.97
CA VAL A 18 -1.80 -11.87 3.51
C VAL A 18 -2.77 -12.89 2.89
N GLU A 19 -2.76 -14.13 3.37
CA GLU A 19 -3.68 -15.18 2.93
C GLU A 19 -5.15 -14.79 3.13
N ARG A 20 -5.48 -14.25 4.31
CA ARG A 20 -6.83 -13.77 4.59
C ARG A 20 -7.24 -12.65 3.64
N ILE A 21 -6.36 -11.68 3.38
CA ILE A 21 -6.64 -10.59 2.42
C ILE A 21 -6.86 -11.14 1.01
N ALA A 22 -6.05 -12.12 0.59
CA ALA A 22 -6.20 -12.74 -0.73
C ALA A 22 -7.54 -13.49 -0.86
N ALA A 23 -7.99 -14.15 0.20
CA ALA A 23 -9.27 -14.86 0.24
C ALA A 23 -10.48 -13.91 0.31
N GLU A 24 -10.43 -12.90 1.17
CA GLU A 24 -11.54 -11.97 1.43
C GLU A 24 -11.61 -10.82 0.42
N LYS A 25 -10.51 -10.54 -0.29
CA LYS A 25 -10.34 -9.41 -1.21
C LYS A 25 -10.68 -8.06 -0.57
N ARG A 26 -10.33 -7.93 0.71
CA ARG A 26 -10.66 -6.78 1.55
C ARG A 26 -9.55 -6.49 2.55
N ILE A 27 -9.42 -5.21 2.88
CA ILE A 27 -8.60 -4.73 4.00
C ILE A 27 -9.47 -3.92 4.96
N SER A 28 -9.23 -4.05 6.25
CA SER A 28 -10.02 -3.40 7.31
C SER A 28 -9.09 -2.78 8.36
N PRO A 29 -8.45 -1.64 8.05
CA PRO A 29 -7.60 -0.95 9.02
C PRO A 29 -8.43 -0.44 10.22
N PRO A 30 -7.88 -0.45 11.45
CA PRO A 30 -8.56 0.09 12.62
C PRO A 30 -8.99 1.55 12.43
N GLY A 31 -10.21 1.88 12.84
CA GLY A 31 -10.76 3.24 12.72
C GLY A 31 -11.27 3.61 11.32
N HIS A 32 -11.24 2.67 10.37
CA HIS A 32 -11.71 2.87 9.00
C HIS A 32 -12.78 1.84 8.61
N PRO A 33 -13.64 2.14 7.62
CA PRO A 33 -14.47 1.11 7.00
C PRO A 33 -13.60 0.07 6.27
N SER A 34 -14.20 -1.07 5.94
CA SER A 34 -13.55 -2.07 5.08
C SER A 34 -13.46 -1.58 3.64
N TYR A 35 -12.30 -1.74 3.02
CA TYR A 35 -12.03 -1.38 1.63
C TYR A 35 -11.89 -2.64 0.76
N ARG A 36 -12.37 -2.57 -0.49
CA ARG A 36 -12.08 -3.58 -1.51
C ARG A 36 -10.58 -3.51 -1.83
N PHE A 37 -9.92 -4.66 -1.83
CA PHE A 37 -8.53 -4.79 -2.26
C PHE A 37 -8.29 -6.23 -2.70
N ASP A 38 -8.19 -6.45 -4.02
CA ASP A 38 -7.81 -7.73 -4.60
C ASP A 38 -6.32 -7.70 -4.96
N PRO A 39 -5.44 -8.41 -4.22
CA PRO A 39 -4.00 -8.38 -4.49
C PRO A 39 -3.62 -8.80 -5.92
N ALA A 40 -4.45 -9.59 -6.60
CA ALA A 40 -4.15 -10.05 -7.95
C ALA A 40 -4.26 -8.93 -9.00
N THR A 41 -5.10 -7.92 -8.76
CA THR A 41 -5.34 -6.81 -9.70
C THR A 41 -4.87 -5.47 -9.17
N ASP A 42 -4.91 -5.29 -7.84
CA ASP A 42 -4.71 -3.99 -7.20
C ASP A 42 -3.27 -3.80 -6.70
N LEU A 43 -2.47 -4.88 -6.60
CA LEU A 43 -1.04 -4.82 -6.33
C LEU A 43 -0.24 -4.99 -7.62
N VAL A 44 0.17 -3.87 -8.21
CA VAL A 44 0.94 -3.86 -9.46
C VAL A 44 2.43 -3.76 -9.15
N LEU A 45 3.20 -4.78 -9.52
CA LEU A 45 4.67 -4.74 -9.50
C LEU A 45 5.21 -4.15 -10.81
N ASP A 46 5.16 -2.83 -10.93
CA ASP A 46 5.71 -2.13 -12.09
C ASP A 46 7.24 -2.04 -12.01
N ARG A 47 7.91 -2.80 -12.88
CA ARG A 47 9.38 -2.81 -13.02
C ARG A 47 9.87 -2.02 -14.23
N LYS A 48 8.96 -1.41 -14.99
CA LYS A 48 9.27 -0.75 -16.28
C LYS A 48 9.20 0.76 -16.17
N THR A 49 8.36 1.28 -15.29
CA THR A 49 8.15 2.72 -15.13
C THR A 49 8.88 3.21 -13.87
N PRO A 50 10.07 3.84 -14.00
CA PRO A 50 10.73 4.44 -12.85
C PRO A 50 9.95 5.67 -12.38
N LEU A 51 9.86 5.85 -11.05
CA LEU A 51 9.37 7.08 -10.45
C LEU A 51 10.53 8.08 -10.32
N PRO A 52 10.33 9.39 -10.57
CA PRO A 52 11.43 10.36 -10.66
C PRO A 52 12.22 10.57 -9.37
N GLY A 53 11.56 10.49 -8.20
CA GLY A 53 12.19 10.87 -6.92
C GLY A 53 13.23 9.87 -6.39
N HIS A 54 12.93 8.57 -6.44
CA HIS A 54 13.83 7.52 -5.95
C HIS A 54 13.46 6.16 -6.55
N ALA A 55 14.45 5.26 -6.68
CA ALA A 55 14.26 3.93 -7.29
C ALA A 55 13.24 3.05 -6.54
N ASN A 56 13.18 3.18 -5.22
CA ASN A 56 12.21 2.46 -4.37
C ASN A 56 10.97 3.32 -4.13
N GLY A 57 10.22 3.59 -5.19
CA GLY A 57 8.96 4.33 -5.14
C GLY A 57 7.74 3.41 -5.15
N MET A 58 6.67 3.85 -4.47
CA MET A 58 5.37 3.18 -4.47
C MET A 58 4.26 4.22 -4.52
N ALA A 59 3.24 3.97 -5.34
CA ALA A 59 2.05 4.81 -5.44
C ALA A 59 0.86 4.11 -4.78
N PHE A 60 0.17 4.80 -3.89
CA PHE A 60 -1.17 4.43 -3.43
C PHE A 60 -2.21 5.20 -4.22
N SER A 61 -3.24 4.49 -4.67
CA SER A 61 -4.38 5.07 -5.38
C SER A 61 -5.66 4.65 -4.67
N ALA A 62 -6.54 5.60 -4.38
CA ALA A 62 -7.85 5.35 -3.78
C ALA A 62 -8.96 5.72 -4.76
N TYR A 63 -9.97 4.85 -4.84
CA TYR A 63 -11.06 4.96 -5.80
C TYR A 63 -12.42 4.97 -5.10
N ASP A 64 -13.42 5.58 -5.72
CA ASP A 64 -14.82 5.45 -5.30
C ASP A 64 -15.47 4.14 -5.83
N ALA A 65 -16.77 3.98 -5.59
CA ALA A 65 -17.53 2.81 -6.00
C ALA A 65 -17.72 2.69 -7.53
N ASP A 66 -17.53 3.79 -8.28
CA ASP A 66 -17.61 3.85 -9.73
C ASP A 66 -16.20 3.76 -10.37
N ASP A 67 -15.20 3.28 -9.60
CA ASP A 67 -13.79 3.18 -9.97
C ASP A 67 -13.15 4.52 -10.41
N ARG A 68 -13.67 5.65 -9.92
CA ARG A 68 -13.04 6.96 -10.15
C ARG A 68 -11.94 7.20 -9.14
N LEU A 69 -10.78 7.64 -9.63
CA LEU A 69 -9.64 7.98 -8.79
C LEU A 69 -9.96 9.23 -7.93
N LEU A 70 -9.95 9.06 -6.62
CA LEU A 70 -10.16 10.14 -5.64
C LEU A 70 -8.84 10.73 -5.14
N LEU A 71 -7.84 9.87 -4.95
CA LEU A 71 -6.56 10.24 -4.36
C LEU A 71 -5.44 9.39 -4.96
N LYS A 72 -4.31 10.05 -5.25
CA LYS A 72 -3.05 9.38 -5.52
C LYS A 72 -1.96 10.00 -4.65
N ARG A 73 -1.15 9.16 -4.01
CA ARG A 73 0.02 9.57 -3.21
C ARG A 73 1.20 8.68 -3.54
N ILE A 74 2.35 9.30 -3.74
CA ILE A 74 3.60 8.60 -4.02
C ILE A 74 4.50 8.74 -2.80
N TYR A 75 5.09 7.62 -2.39
CA TYR A 75 6.06 7.53 -1.31
C TYR A 75 7.33 6.85 -1.79
N TYR A 76 8.45 7.26 -1.21
CA TYR A 76 9.78 6.77 -1.54
C TYR A 76 10.45 6.23 -0.29
N SER A 77 10.95 4.99 -0.36
CA SER A 77 11.79 4.40 0.68
C SER A 77 13.26 4.74 0.39
N ILE A 78 13.82 5.68 1.15
CA ILE A 78 15.16 6.26 0.91
C ILE A 78 16.30 5.59 1.72
N GLY A 79 15.99 4.50 2.43
CA GLY A 79 16.97 3.72 3.19
C GLY A 79 16.89 3.96 4.70
N GLY A 80 17.44 3.04 5.49
CA GLY A 80 17.41 3.13 6.97
C GLY A 80 16.02 3.03 7.61
N GLY A 81 15.01 2.61 6.85
CA GLY A 81 13.60 2.58 7.28
C GLY A 81 12.86 3.91 7.11
N PHE A 82 13.48 4.93 6.53
CA PHE A 82 12.85 6.22 6.27
C PHE A 82 12.02 6.21 4.99
N VAL A 83 10.84 6.83 5.07
CA VAL A 83 9.91 7.01 3.96
C VAL A 83 9.57 8.49 3.85
N VAL A 84 9.61 9.03 2.62
CA VAL A 84 9.22 10.41 2.30
C VAL A 84 8.13 10.40 1.24
N SER A 85 7.20 11.34 1.30
CA SER A 85 6.24 11.57 0.23
C SER A 85 6.87 12.33 -0.93
N GLU A 86 6.27 12.24 -2.11
CA GLU A 86 6.68 13.04 -3.26
C GLU A 86 6.55 14.55 -3.01
N GLU A 87 5.56 14.95 -2.23
CA GLU A 87 5.30 16.35 -1.85
C GLU A 87 6.43 16.90 -0.97
N GLU A 88 7.07 16.07 -0.13
CA GLU A 88 8.21 16.47 0.73
C GLU A 88 9.55 16.52 0.00
N LEU A 89 9.65 15.94 -1.20
CA LEU A 89 10.87 15.98 -2.03
C LEU A 89 10.94 17.20 -2.95
N GLN A 90 9.85 17.96 -3.08
CA GLN A 90 9.77 19.22 -3.84
C GLN A 90 10.13 20.41 -2.96
#